data_AF-A0A3N2IN68-F1
#
_entry.id   AF-A0A3N2IN68-F1
#
_cell.length_a   1.000
_cell.length_b   1.000
_cell.length_c   1.000
_cell.angle_alpha   90.00
_cell.angle_beta   90.00
_cell.angle_gamma   90.00
#
_symmetry.space_group_name_H-M   'P 1'
#
loop_
_entity.id
_entity.type
_entity.pdbx_description
1 polymer ?
#
loop_
_entity_poly.entity_id
_entity_poly.type
_entity_poly.pdbx_seq_one_letter_code
_entity_poly.pdbx_strand_id
1 'polypeptide(L)'
;MKKAAGSASFLLAVALTLTLGSCSTVRSTVPDARPSNISLAEARAESETTARRIARVVPGYADDLFSVNERGSTLGCGEIGVSWTIAFHVGVDASPDMDALFDALVLEFADELEYFVEAIKASTGDPRIIVTGPGGQSYMVEWFMGELDIDSASRCFVLVPERDGYQWEL
;
A
#
# COMPACT_ATOMS: atom_id res chain seq x y z
N MET A 1 61.96 -34.07 -28.63
CA MET A 1 61.69 -35.53 -28.75
C MET A 1 60.50 -35.87 -27.86
N LYS A 2 59.66 -36.80 -28.35
CA LYS A 2 58.49 -37.47 -27.73
C LYS A 2 57.08 -36.89 -27.99
N LYS A 3 56.43 -37.58 -28.94
CA LYS A 3 55.01 -37.75 -29.30
C LYS A 3 54.04 -37.99 -28.12
N ALA A 4 52.79 -37.58 -28.31
CA ALA A 4 51.54 -38.40 -28.34
C ALA A 4 50.33 -37.43 -28.38
N ALA A 5 49.49 -37.38 -29.42
CA ALA A 5 48.44 -38.34 -29.83
C ALA A 5 47.18 -38.30 -28.94
N GLY A 6 46.01 -38.12 -29.56
CA GLY A 6 44.73 -38.54 -28.96
C GLY A 6 43.54 -37.66 -29.29
N SER A 7 42.84 -37.98 -30.38
CA SER A 7 41.49 -37.48 -30.68
C SER A 7 40.48 -37.82 -29.59
N ALA A 8 39.53 -36.93 -29.33
CA ALA A 8 38.24 -37.29 -28.73
C ALA A 8 37.15 -36.36 -29.27
N SER A 9 36.42 -36.84 -30.28
CA SER A 9 35.10 -36.34 -30.64
C SER A 9 34.17 -36.58 -29.46
N PHE A 10 33.59 -35.52 -28.89
CA PHE A 10 32.41 -35.64 -28.03
C PHE A 10 31.28 -34.83 -28.66
N LEU A 11 30.32 -35.57 -29.22
CA LEU A 11 28.98 -35.11 -29.53
C LEU A 11 28.31 -34.75 -28.20
N LEU A 12 28.02 -33.46 -27.95
CA LEU A 12 27.09 -33.08 -26.90
C LEU A 12 25.77 -32.68 -27.53
N ALA A 13 24.75 -33.48 -27.22
CA ALA A 13 23.37 -33.30 -27.63
C ALA A 13 22.80 -31.99 -27.08
N VAL A 14 22.21 -31.19 -27.97
CA VAL A 14 21.41 -30.01 -27.60
C VAL A 14 20.08 -30.51 -27.05
N ALA A 15 19.90 -30.45 -25.73
CA ALA A 15 18.61 -30.70 -25.09
C ALA A 15 17.73 -29.44 -25.23
N LEU A 16 16.75 -29.49 -26.14
CA LEU A 16 15.63 -28.54 -26.18
C LEU A 16 14.83 -28.66 -24.88
N THR A 17 14.89 -27.64 -24.03
CA THR A 17 13.98 -27.48 -22.90
C THR A 17 12.77 -26.68 -23.36
N LEU A 18 11.65 -27.38 -23.54
CA LEU A 18 10.32 -26.79 -23.68
C LEU A 18 9.87 -26.29 -22.29
N THR A 19 10.07 -25.00 -22.01
CA THR A 19 9.46 -24.35 -20.85
C THR A 19 7.99 -24.07 -21.16
N LEU A 20 7.14 -25.02 -20.77
CA LEU A 20 5.70 -24.78 -20.67
C LEU A 20 5.46 -23.60 -19.73
N GLY A 21 4.68 -22.63 -20.22
CA GLY A 21 4.37 -21.38 -19.56
C GLY A 21 3.87 -21.59 -18.13
N SER A 22 4.62 -21.06 -17.17
CA SER A 22 4.14 -20.85 -15.82
C SER A 22 3.23 -19.62 -15.85
N CYS A 23 1.93 -19.87 -15.82
CA CYS A 23 0.95 -18.83 -15.54
C CYS A 23 1.10 -18.50 -14.04
N SER A 24 2.00 -17.57 -13.72
CA SER A 24 2.16 -17.08 -12.36
C SER A 24 0.92 -16.26 -12.01
N THR A 25 -0.07 -16.90 -11.40
CA THR A 25 -1.02 -16.21 -10.56
C THR A 25 -0.22 -15.52 -9.46
N VAL A 26 -0.06 -14.20 -9.57
CA VAL A 26 0.40 -13.36 -8.48
C VAL A 26 -0.67 -13.45 -7.39
N ARG A 27 -0.53 -14.44 -6.52
CA ARG A 27 -1.31 -14.53 -5.29
C ARG A 27 -0.78 -13.39 -4.43
N SER A 28 -1.55 -12.31 -4.36
CA SER A 28 -1.31 -11.23 -3.40
C SER A 28 -1.22 -11.88 -2.02
N THR A 29 0.00 -12.03 -1.49
CA THR A 29 0.24 -12.52 -0.14
C THR A 29 -0.01 -11.38 0.83
N VAL A 30 -1.25 -10.88 0.86
CA VAL A 30 -1.75 -10.26 2.08
C VAL A 30 -2.04 -11.44 2.99
N PRO A 31 -1.38 -11.58 4.15
CA PRO A 31 -1.73 -12.60 5.13
C PRO A 31 -3.24 -12.53 5.36
N ASP A 32 -3.90 -13.68 5.51
CA ASP A 32 -5.31 -13.77 5.89
C ASP A 32 -5.45 -13.17 7.31
N ALA A 33 -5.48 -11.84 7.35
CA ALA A 33 -5.44 -11.07 8.57
C ALA A 33 -6.82 -11.23 9.18
N ARG A 34 -6.89 -12.12 10.17
CA ARG A 34 -8.10 -12.31 10.96
C ARG A 34 -8.65 -10.92 11.33
N PRO A 35 -9.93 -10.64 11.03
CA PRO A 35 -10.53 -9.35 11.33
C PRO A 35 -10.28 -8.97 12.79
N SER A 36 -9.77 -7.76 12.98
CA SER A 36 -9.55 -7.17 14.29
C SER A 36 -10.89 -6.89 14.99
N ASN A 37 -10.86 -6.89 16.32
CA ASN A 37 -12.03 -6.58 17.12
C ASN A 37 -12.05 -5.09 17.48
N ILE A 38 -12.22 -4.24 16.46
CA ILE A 38 -12.45 -2.80 16.61
C ILE A 38 -13.83 -2.42 16.07
N SER A 39 -14.30 -1.25 16.49
CA SER A 39 -15.48 -0.56 15.96
C SER A 39 -15.17 0.24 14.71
N LEU A 40 -16.22 0.59 13.97
CA LEU A 40 -16.11 1.53 12.84
C LEU A 40 -15.57 2.89 13.29
N ALA A 41 -15.96 3.36 14.47
CA ALA A 41 -15.48 4.62 15.03
C ALA A 41 -13.97 4.58 15.32
N GLU A 42 -13.47 3.47 15.88
CA GLU A 42 -12.03 3.27 16.08
C GLU A 42 -11.28 3.17 14.74
N ALA A 43 -11.83 2.45 13.76
CA ALA A 43 -11.23 2.35 12.42
C ALA A 43 -11.10 3.74 11.76
N ARG A 44 -12.15 4.57 11.84
CA ARG A 44 -12.14 5.96 11.35
C ARG A 44 -11.08 6.80 12.05
N ALA A 45 -11.04 6.75 13.38
CA ALA A 45 -10.10 7.53 14.18
C ALA A 45 -8.64 7.13 13.92
N GLU A 46 -8.37 5.83 13.77
CA GLU A 46 -7.04 5.33 13.40
C GLU A 46 -6.62 5.81 12.01
N SER A 47 -7.51 5.67 11.01
CA SER A 47 -7.27 6.16 9.65
C SER A 47 -6.94 7.65 9.63
N GLU A 48 -7.74 8.48 10.30
CA GLU A 48 -7.49 9.92 10.36
C GLU A 48 -6.18 10.26 11.09
N THR A 49 -5.91 9.57 12.21
CA THR A 49 -4.68 9.80 13.00
C THR A 49 -3.43 9.56 12.16
N THR A 50 -3.39 8.44 11.43
CA THR A 50 -2.24 8.10 10.59
C THR A 50 -2.19 8.98 9.34
N ALA A 51 -3.33 9.30 8.72
CA ALA A 51 -3.36 10.23 7.59
C ALA A 51 -2.85 11.63 7.96
N ARG A 52 -3.21 12.15 9.14
CA ARG A 52 -2.64 13.41 9.66
C ARG A 52 -1.14 13.30 9.90
N ARG A 53 -0.66 12.13 10.33
CA ARG A 53 0.76 11.88 10.54
C ARG A 53 1.54 11.90 9.23
N ILE A 54 1.00 11.28 8.18
CA ILE A 54 1.50 11.36 6.80
C ILE A 54 1.46 12.82 6.30
N ALA A 55 0.36 13.54 6.54
CA ALA A 55 0.22 14.92 6.08
C ALA A 55 1.27 15.85 6.72
N ARG A 56 1.62 15.65 7.99
CA ARG A 56 2.61 16.48 8.69
C ARG A 56 4.03 16.43 8.11
N VAL A 57 4.37 15.39 7.35
CA VAL A 57 5.69 15.32 6.69
C VAL A 57 5.71 16.04 5.34
N VAL A 58 4.55 16.44 4.82
CA VAL A 58 4.44 17.16 3.55
C VAL A 58 5.07 18.55 3.72
N PRO A 59 6.03 18.94 2.85
CA PRO A 59 6.64 20.26 2.93
C PRO A 59 5.59 21.37 2.85
N GLY A 60 5.63 22.30 3.81
CA GLY A 60 4.68 23.42 3.89
C GLY A 60 3.33 23.08 4.51
N TYR A 61 3.16 21.87 5.06
CA TYR A 61 1.94 21.48 5.77
C TYR A 61 1.56 22.47 6.89
N ALA A 62 0.26 22.77 6.95
CA ALA A 62 -0.41 23.43 8.05
C ALA A 62 -1.75 22.72 8.31
N ASP A 63 -2.22 22.72 9.57
CA ASP A 63 -3.40 21.93 9.95
C ASP A 63 -4.69 22.37 9.25
N ASP A 64 -4.79 23.62 8.80
CA ASP A 64 -5.91 24.15 8.03
C ASP A 64 -5.90 23.73 6.55
N LEU A 65 -4.80 23.15 6.07
CA LEU A 65 -4.68 22.56 4.72
C LEU A 65 -5.10 21.09 4.68
N PHE A 66 -5.30 20.45 5.83
CA PHE A 66 -5.80 19.08 5.91
C PHE A 66 -7.32 19.05 5.90
N SER A 67 -7.89 18.34 4.93
CA SER A 67 -9.32 18.08 4.88
C SER A 67 -9.62 16.59 4.73
N VAL A 68 -10.79 16.20 5.23
CA VAL A 68 -11.27 14.83 5.19
C VAL A 68 -12.43 14.78 4.19
N ASN A 69 -12.42 13.81 3.27
CA ASN A 69 -13.63 13.52 2.52
C ASN A 69 -14.63 12.86 3.47
N GLU A 70 -15.70 13.58 3.85
CA GLU A 70 -16.68 13.07 4.82
C GLU A 70 -17.39 11.78 4.37
N ARG A 71 -17.29 11.41 3.09
CA ARG A 71 -17.86 10.18 2.53
C ARG A 71 -16.77 9.13 2.35
N GLY A 72 -16.62 8.26 3.34
CA GLY A 72 -15.92 7.00 3.17
C GLY A 72 -16.86 5.86 2.76
N SER A 73 -16.33 4.65 2.68
CA SER A 73 -17.11 3.44 2.42
C SER A 73 -16.45 2.22 3.05
N THR A 74 -17.20 1.15 3.24
CA THR A 74 -16.64 -0.15 3.66
C THR A 74 -16.31 -1.01 2.44
N LEU A 75 -15.09 -1.55 2.37
CA LEU A 75 -14.69 -2.55 1.37
C LEU A 75 -14.42 -3.91 2.04
N GLY A 76 -14.82 -5.00 1.39
CA GLY A 76 -14.52 -6.35 1.91
C GLY A 76 -13.02 -6.64 1.93
N CYS A 77 -12.51 -7.15 3.05
CA CYS A 77 -11.10 -7.50 3.24
C CYS A 77 -10.87 -8.98 3.62
N GLY A 78 -11.94 -9.78 3.61
CA GLY A 78 -11.92 -11.21 3.93
C GLY A 78 -13.34 -11.79 3.88
N GLU A 79 -13.53 -13.01 4.39
CA GLU A 79 -14.83 -13.70 4.34
C GLU A 79 -15.93 -12.98 5.14
N ILE A 80 -15.57 -12.42 6.31
CA ILE A 80 -16.51 -11.75 7.23
C ILE A 80 -16.09 -10.33 7.60
N GLY A 81 -15.01 -9.83 7.02
CA GLY A 81 -14.35 -8.59 7.43
C GLY A 81 -14.52 -7.48 6.41
N VAL A 82 -14.56 -6.25 6.91
CA VAL A 82 -14.53 -5.02 6.12
C VAL A 82 -13.39 -4.10 6.57
N SER A 83 -12.90 -3.29 5.66
CA SER A 83 -12.02 -2.14 5.91
C SER A 83 -12.81 -0.87 5.67
N TRP A 84 -12.65 0.11 6.55
CA TRP A 84 -13.11 1.46 6.30
C TRP A 84 -12.15 2.14 5.32
N THR A 85 -12.69 2.73 4.27
CA THR A 85 -11.92 3.44 3.26
C THR A 85 -12.38 4.87 3.16
N ILE A 86 -11.42 5.79 3.09
CA ILE A 86 -11.69 7.22 3.06
C ILE A 86 -10.48 7.94 2.47
N ALA A 87 -10.73 9.02 1.74
CA ALA A 87 -9.70 9.90 1.21
C ALA A 87 -9.50 11.11 2.14
N PHE A 88 -8.26 11.54 2.26
CA PHE A 88 -7.87 12.80 2.89
C PHE A 88 -7.14 13.65 1.86
N HIS A 89 -7.29 14.96 1.94
CA HIS A 89 -6.65 15.90 1.02
C HIS A 89 -5.78 16.85 1.80
N VAL A 90 -4.57 17.09 1.29
CA VAL A 90 -3.63 18.07 1.82
C VAL A 90 -3.41 19.13 0.74
N GLY A 91 -3.91 20.34 1.01
CA GLY A 91 -3.64 21.49 0.16
C GLY A 91 -2.15 21.81 0.16
N VAL A 92 -1.58 22.01 -1.03
CA VAL A 92 -0.18 22.44 -1.21
C VAL A 92 -0.09 23.44 -2.36
N ASP A 93 0.87 24.37 -2.27
CA ASP A 93 1.00 25.46 -3.25
C ASP A 93 1.57 25.00 -4.61
N ALA A 94 2.24 23.86 -4.64
CA ALA A 94 2.86 23.28 -5.83
C ALA A 94 2.94 21.76 -5.72
N SER A 95 3.09 21.10 -6.88
CA SER A 95 3.34 19.66 -6.93
C SER A 95 4.57 19.29 -6.07
N PRO A 96 4.42 18.41 -5.07
CA PRO A 96 5.53 18.03 -4.21
C PRO A 96 6.51 17.12 -4.94
N ASP A 97 7.78 17.18 -4.53
CA ASP A 97 8.77 16.19 -4.91
C ASP A 97 8.44 14.87 -4.19
N MET A 98 7.88 13.92 -4.95
CA MET A 98 7.42 12.64 -4.40
C MET A 98 8.59 11.74 -3.94
N ASP A 99 9.79 11.89 -4.49
CA ASP A 99 10.96 11.13 -4.04
C ASP A 99 11.42 11.69 -2.68
N ALA A 100 11.44 13.02 -2.52
CA ALA A 100 11.74 13.66 -1.23
C ALA A 100 10.68 13.35 -0.16
N LEU A 101 9.40 13.31 -0.54
CA LEU A 101 8.30 12.92 0.36
C LEU A 101 8.42 11.45 0.79
N PHE A 102 8.82 10.55 -0.12
CA PHE A 102 9.10 9.16 0.21
C PHE A 102 10.20 9.04 1.26
N ASP A 103 11.34 9.71 1.08
CA ASP A 103 12.43 9.69 2.05
C ASP A 103 11.99 10.24 3.41
N ALA A 104 11.17 11.31 3.43
CA ALA A 104 10.62 11.86 4.66
C ALA A 104 9.68 10.87 5.38
N LEU A 105 8.82 10.16 4.64
CA LEU A 105 7.94 9.14 5.20
C LEU A 105 8.72 7.94 5.74
N VAL A 106 9.77 7.49 5.04
CA VAL A 106 10.66 6.43 5.53
C VAL A 106 11.28 6.83 6.87
N LEU A 107 11.72 8.09 7.01
CA LEU A 107 12.28 8.60 8.26
C LEU A 107 11.22 8.72 9.37
N GLU A 108 10.01 9.21 9.07
CA GLU A 108 8.92 9.37 10.05
C GLU A 108 8.51 8.03 10.69
N PHE A 109 8.56 6.94 9.92
CA PHE A 109 8.17 5.60 10.38
C PHE A 109 9.35 4.68 10.68
N ALA A 110 10.60 5.17 10.66
CA ALA A 110 11.80 4.34 10.75
C ALA A 110 11.90 3.52 12.05
N ASP A 111 11.38 4.06 13.16
CA ASP A 111 11.45 3.42 14.48
C ASP A 111 10.26 2.48 14.77
N GLU A 112 9.35 2.29 13.80
CA GLU A 112 8.14 1.48 13.97
C GLU A 112 8.16 0.25 13.06
N LEU A 113 8.48 -0.91 13.64
CA LEU A 113 8.66 -2.18 12.93
C LEU A 113 7.44 -2.69 12.17
N GLU A 114 6.25 -2.16 12.47
CA GLU A 114 4.99 -2.54 11.82
C GLU A 114 4.60 -1.63 10.65
N TYR A 115 5.38 -0.56 10.40
CA TYR A 115 5.20 0.31 9.27
C TYR A 115 6.19 0.02 8.14
N PHE A 116 5.69 0.06 6.91
CA PHE A 116 6.46 -0.14 5.69
C PHE A 116 6.08 0.93 4.69
N VAL A 117 7.08 1.56 4.07
CA VAL A 117 6.89 2.60 3.06
C VAL A 117 7.47 2.11 1.73
N GLU A 118 6.68 2.14 0.67
CA GLU A 118 7.06 1.70 -0.67
C GLU A 118 6.73 2.77 -1.71
N ALA A 119 7.69 3.08 -2.59
CA ALA A 119 7.43 3.89 -3.78
C ALA A 119 6.98 2.98 -4.93
N ILE A 120 5.81 3.28 -5.50
CA ILE A 120 5.25 2.57 -6.65
C ILE A 120 4.94 3.56 -7.78
N LYS A 121 4.52 3.03 -8.93
CA LYS A 121 3.98 3.85 -10.02
C LYS A 121 2.57 3.40 -10.35
N ALA A 122 1.68 4.36 -10.60
CA ALA A 122 0.39 4.12 -11.22
C ALA A 122 0.57 3.48 -12.61
N SER A 123 -0.51 2.93 -13.16
CA SER A 123 -0.51 2.42 -14.54
C SER A 123 -0.25 3.51 -15.58
N THR A 124 -0.53 4.77 -15.25
CA THR A 124 -0.21 5.98 -16.03
C THR A 124 1.26 6.37 -15.95
N GLY A 125 2.02 5.79 -15.01
CA GLY A 125 3.41 6.13 -14.71
C GLY A 125 3.58 7.16 -13.59
N ASP A 126 2.48 7.73 -13.09
CA ASP A 126 2.51 8.73 -12.02
C ASP A 126 3.05 8.12 -10.71
N PRO A 127 3.93 8.84 -9.99
CA PRO A 127 4.52 8.36 -8.74
C PRO A 127 3.47 8.27 -7.62
N ARG A 128 3.55 7.20 -6.83
CA ARG A 128 2.72 7.01 -5.63
C ARG A 128 3.56 6.43 -4.50
N ILE A 129 3.16 6.69 -3.27
CA ILE A 129 3.78 6.11 -2.08
C ILE A 129 2.72 5.29 -1.34
N ILE A 130 3.03 4.04 -1.00
CA ILE A 130 2.21 3.22 -0.14
C ILE A 130 2.83 3.20 1.26
N VAL A 131 2.07 3.60 2.27
CA VAL A 131 2.39 3.38 3.67
C VAL A 131 1.51 2.26 4.18
N THR A 132 2.10 1.11 4.51
CA THR A 132 1.41 0.01 5.16
C THR A 132 1.68 0.07 6.65
N GLY A 133 0.64 -0.04 7.48
CA GLY A 133 0.74 0.00 8.94
C GLY A 133 0.26 -1.30 9.62
N PRO A 134 0.20 -1.29 10.96
CA PRO A 134 -0.23 -2.42 11.78
C PRO A 134 -1.57 -3.01 11.34
N GLY A 135 -1.66 -4.35 11.33
CA GLY A 135 -2.90 -5.06 10.97
C GLY A 135 -3.30 -4.90 9.50
N GLY A 136 -2.38 -4.49 8.63
CA GLY A 136 -2.64 -4.35 7.19
C GLY A 136 -3.38 -3.07 6.82
N GLN A 137 -3.36 -2.04 7.68
CA GLN A 137 -3.74 -0.69 7.26
C GLN A 137 -2.89 -0.27 6.06
N SER A 138 -3.48 0.46 5.12
CA SER A 138 -2.77 0.95 3.95
C SER A 138 -3.18 2.36 3.62
N TYR A 139 -2.22 3.18 3.24
CA TYR A 139 -2.41 4.57 2.81
C TYR A 139 -1.66 4.75 1.49
N MET A 140 -2.39 5.13 0.44
CA MET A 140 -1.82 5.51 -0.84
C MET A 140 -1.74 7.03 -0.91
N VAL A 141 -0.52 7.55 -1.03
CA VAL A 141 -0.23 8.97 -1.13
C VAL A 141 0.10 9.28 -2.58
N GLU A 142 -0.66 10.18 -3.19
CA GLU A 142 -0.43 10.59 -4.58
C GLU A 142 -0.73 12.07 -4.82
N TRP A 143 -0.10 12.62 -5.86
CA TRP A 143 -0.42 13.95 -6.35
C TRP A 143 -1.55 13.85 -7.37
N PHE A 144 -2.73 14.38 -7.04
CA PHE A 144 -3.89 14.30 -7.90
C PHE A 144 -4.64 15.64 -7.95
N MET A 145 -4.96 16.09 -9.17
CA MET A 145 -5.78 17.29 -9.40
C MET A 145 -5.33 18.60 -8.70
N GLY A 146 -4.06 18.73 -8.33
CA GLY A 146 -3.54 19.93 -7.67
C GLY A 146 -3.50 19.84 -6.15
N GLU A 147 -3.78 18.67 -5.59
CA GLU A 147 -3.73 18.38 -4.16
C GLU A 147 -2.95 17.08 -3.92
N LEU A 148 -2.46 16.91 -2.70
CA LEU A 148 -1.92 15.62 -2.28
C LEU A 148 -3.06 14.81 -1.65
N ASP A 149 -3.41 13.71 -2.30
CA ASP A 149 -4.42 12.78 -1.85
C ASP A 149 -3.79 11.67 -1.00
N ILE A 150 -4.45 11.33 0.09
CA ILE A 150 -4.11 10.20 0.96
C ILE A 150 -5.34 9.30 1.01
N ASP A 151 -5.37 8.29 0.15
CA ASP A 151 -6.41 7.26 0.17
C ASP A 151 -6.08 6.23 1.23
N SER A 152 -6.99 6.00 2.17
CA SER A 152 -6.77 5.05 3.24
C SER A 152 -7.68 3.83 3.14
N ALA A 153 -7.15 2.71 3.60
CA ALA A 153 -7.90 1.53 3.98
C ALA A 153 -7.47 1.12 5.39
N SER A 154 -8.43 1.07 6.32
CA SER A 154 -8.19 0.62 7.68
C SER A 154 -7.80 -0.87 7.71
N ARG A 155 -7.30 -1.33 8.86
CA ARG A 155 -7.19 -2.76 9.14
C ARG A 155 -8.56 -3.42 9.02
N CYS A 156 -8.55 -4.69 8.65
CA CYS A 156 -9.76 -5.49 8.53
C CYS A 156 -10.46 -5.63 9.89
N PHE A 157 -11.77 -5.46 9.97
CA PHE A 157 -12.56 -5.62 11.19
C PHE A 157 -13.96 -6.18 10.91
N VAL A 158 -14.64 -6.67 11.95
CA VAL A 158 -16.04 -7.13 11.83
C VAL A 158 -16.96 -5.95 12.08
N LEU A 159 -17.83 -5.65 11.12
CA LEU A 159 -18.89 -4.67 11.27
C LEU A 159 -20.04 -5.29 12.10
N VAL A 160 -20.37 -4.65 13.23
CA VAL A 160 -21.46 -5.08 14.11
C VAL A 160 -22.58 -4.04 14.04
N PRO A 161 -23.72 -4.32 13.38
CA PRO A 161 -24.74 -3.31 13.11
C PRO A 161 -25.23 -2.53 14.31
N GLU A 162 -25.42 -3.19 15.46
CA GLU A 162 -25.90 -2.57 16.68
C GLU A 162 -24.91 -1.55 17.28
N ARG A 163 -23.62 -1.67 16.95
CA ARG A 163 -22.55 -0.79 17.39
C ARG A 163 -22.17 0.24 16.33
N ASP A 164 -22.08 -0.19 15.07
CA ASP A 164 -21.42 0.54 13.99
C ASP A 164 -22.40 1.15 12.97
N GLY A 165 -23.70 0.83 13.08
CA GLY A 165 -24.69 1.15 12.05
C GLY A 165 -24.71 0.13 10.92
N TYR A 166 -25.71 0.25 10.04
CA TYR A 166 -25.87 -0.70 8.94
C TYR A 166 -25.08 -0.29 7.71
N GLN A 167 -24.58 -1.25 6.96
CA GLN A 167 -23.73 -1.00 5.79
C GLN A 167 -24.39 -0.10 4.72
N TRP A 168 -25.72 -0.11 4.58
CA TRP A 168 -26.44 0.77 3.64
C TRP A 168 -26.57 2.23 4.11
N GLU A 169 -26.13 2.54 5.32
CA GLU A 169 -26.12 3.88 5.92
C GLU A 169 -24.72 4.52 5.87
N LEU A 170 -23.71 3.74 5.46
CA LEU A 170 -22.29 4.09 5.47
C LEU A 170 -21.78 4.53 4.10
#